data_AF-A0A931S6S4-F1
#
_entry.id   AF-A0A931S6S4-F1
#
_cell.length_a   1.000
_cell.length_b   1.000
_cell.length_c   1.000
_cell.angle_alpha   90.00
_cell.angle_beta   90.00
_cell.angle_gamma   90.00
#
_symmetry.space_group_name_H-M   'P 1'
#
loop_
_entity.id
_entity.type
_entity.pdbx_description
1 polymer ?
#
loop_
_entity_poly.entity_id
_entity_poly.type
_entity_poly.pdbx_seq_one_letter_code
_entity_poly.pdbx_strand_id
1 'polypeptide(L)'
;MSTYAPAVVMITVTPREILEKSYDIAVAENMLPAKQYPTLEGVKLILDTFAEKDPRAKNANPEDFVDMRFIRELDESGFIDNLYKGRKG
;
A
#
# COMPACT_ATOMS: atom_id res chain seq x y z
N MET A 1 -40.83 -21.69 -18.04
CA MET A 1 -39.44 -22.06 -18.41
C MET A 1 -38.71 -20.76 -18.69
N SER A 2 -38.17 -20.10 -17.66
CA SER A 2 -36.76 -20.19 -17.24
C SER A 2 -35.79 -19.98 -18.41
N THR A 3 -35.12 -18.84 -18.48
CA THR A 3 -33.66 -18.87 -18.42
C THR A 3 -33.13 -17.58 -17.78
N TYR A 4 -32.41 -17.81 -16.70
CA TYR A 4 -31.62 -16.89 -15.90
C TYR A 4 -30.36 -16.52 -16.69
N ALA A 5 -30.05 -15.24 -16.88
CA ALA A 5 -28.70 -14.81 -17.23
C ALA A 5 -28.44 -13.34 -16.84
N PRO A 6 -28.05 -13.11 -15.58
CA PRO A 6 -27.05 -12.08 -15.35
C PRO A 6 -25.97 -12.56 -14.36
N ALA A 7 -25.34 -13.71 -14.63
CA ALA A 7 -24.17 -14.16 -13.87
C ALA A 7 -22.85 -14.06 -14.66
N VAL A 8 -22.91 -13.90 -15.98
CA VAL A 8 -21.70 -13.91 -16.83
C VAL A 8 -20.94 -12.58 -16.78
N VAL A 9 -21.62 -11.46 -16.52
CA VAL A 9 -20.99 -10.13 -16.48
C VAL A 9 -20.08 -9.94 -15.26
N MET A 10 -20.24 -10.73 -14.20
CA MET A 10 -19.37 -10.63 -13.01
C MET A 10 -18.02 -11.34 -13.20
N ILE A 11 -17.87 -12.20 -14.21
CA ILE A 11 -16.71 -13.12 -14.34
C ILE A 11 -15.71 -12.68 -15.44
N THR A 12 -15.98 -11.64 -16.21
CA THR A 12 -15.07 -11.22 -17.29
C THR A 12 -13.97 -10.26 -16.86
N VAL A 13 -13.99 -9.74 -15.62
CA VAL A 13 -12.94 -8.86 -15.14
C VAL A 13 -11.80 -9.73 -14.62
N THR A 14 -10.67 -9.70 -15.33
CA THR A 14 -9.50 -10.49 -14.92
C THR A 14 -8.97 -9.97 -13.56
N PRO A 15 -8.37 -10.82 -12.70
CA PRO A 15 -7.76 -10.36 -11.45
C PRO A 15 -6.76 -9.21 -11.64
N ARG A 16 -6.12 -9.16 -12.82
CA ARG A 16 -5.24 -8.08 -13.24
C ARG A 16 -5.98 -6.76 -13.47
N GLU A 17 -7.10 -6.77 -14.19
CA GLU A 17 -7.91 -5.55 -14.38
C GLU A 17 -8.50 -5.04 -13.07
N ILE A 18 -8.89 -5.93 -12.14
CA ILE A 18 -9.35 -5.51 -10.81
C ILE A 18 -8.21 -4.86 -10.05
N LEU A 19 -7.01 -5.45 -10.09
CA LEU A 19 -5.84 -4.90 -9.43
C LEU A 19 -5.43 -3.55 -10.01
N GLU A 20 -5.42 -3.42 -11.34
CA GLU A 20 -5.11 -2.17 -12.05
C GLU A 20 -6.14 -1.09 -11.70
N LYS A 21 -7.44 -1.39 -11.76
CA LYS A 21 -8.50 -0.45 -11.37
C LYS A 21 -8.44 -0.07 -9.90
N SER A 22 -8.18 -1.02 -9.00
CA SER A 22 -8.08 -0.76 -7.57
C SER A 22 -6.85 0.07 -7.24
N TYR A 23 -5.73 -0.18 -7.93
CA TYR A 23 -4.52 0.63 -7.84
C TYR A 23 -4.77 2.05 -8.35
N ASP A 24 -5.40 2.20 -9.52
CA ASP A 24 -5.74 3.50 -10.08
C ASP A 24 -6.69 4.29 -9.17
N ILE A 25 -7.68 3.66 -8.56
CA ILE A 25 -8.57 4.30 -7.56
C ILE A 25 -7.78 4.74 -6.33
N ALA A 26 -6.98 3.85 -5.72
CA ALA A 26 -6.20 4.16 -4.53
C ALA A 26 -5.20 5.31 -4.75
N VAL A 27 -4.60 5.37 -5.95
CA VAL A 27 -3.64 6.40 -6.35
C VAL A 27 -4.34 7.69 -6.78
N ALA A 28 -5.43 7.62 -7.54
CA ALA A 28 -6.14 8.79 -8.08
C ALA A 28 -7.01 9.50 -7.03
N GLU A 29 -7.60 8.76 -6.09
CA GLU A 29 -8.42 9.32 -5.01
C GLU A 29 -7.57 9.79 -3.82
N ASN A 30 -6.23 9.81 -3.96
CA ASN A 30 -5.31 10.31 -2.95
C ASN A 30 -5.44 9.58 -1.60
N MET A 31 -5.99 8.36 -1.61
CA MET A 31 -6.20 7.52 -0.42
C MET A 31 -4.90 7.12 0.24
N LEU A 32 -3.82 7.10 -0.53
CA LEU A 32 -2.46 6.87 -0.05
C LEU A 32 -1.62 8.14 -0.22
N PRO A 33 -0.81 8.52 0.79
CA PRO A 33 0.09 9.66 0.64
C PRO A 33 1.10 9.41 -0.47
N ALA A 34 1.43 10.43 -1.28
CA ALA A 34 2.47 10.32 -2.30
C ALA A 34 3.84 9.91 -1.71
N LYS A 35 4.11 10.34 -0.47
CA LYS A 35 5.31 10.03 0.29
C LYS A 35 4.98 8.93 1.31
N GLN A 36 5.32 7.69 0.98
CA GLN A 36 5.03 6.51 1.79
C GLN A 36 6.04 6.31 2.91
N TYR A 37 6.15 7.29 3.83
CA TYR A 37 7.04 7.14 4.98
C TYR A 37 6.54 6.04 5.93
N PRO A 38 7.38 5.05 6.27
CA PRO A 38 7.03 4.08 7.30
C PRO A 38 6.86 4.78 8.66
N THR A 39 5.83 4.40 9.41
CA THR A 39 5.60 4.93 10.76
C THR A 39 6.10 3.93 11.80
N LEU A 40 6.82 4.41 12.82
CA LEU A 40 7.28 3.55 13.92
C LEU A 40 6.09 2.93 14.69
N GLU A 41 4.99 3.67 14.79
CA GLU A 41 3.75 3.17 15.39
C GLU A 41 3.14 2.00 14.60
N GLY A 42 3.13 2.09 13.26
CA GLY A 42 2.65 1.01 12.41
C GLY A 42 3.54 -0.24 12.53
N VAL A 43 4.86 -0.05 12.57
CA VAL A 43 5.80 -1.16 12.80
C VAL A 43 5.62 -1.79 14.18
N LYS A 44 5.43 -0.97 15.22
CA LYS A 44 5.13 -1.45 16.57
C LYS A 44 3.83 -2.28 16.59
N LEU A 45 2.76 -1.82 15.95
CA LEU A 45 1.52 -2.57 15.86
C LEU A 45 1.74 -3.96 15.24
N ILE A 46 2.52 -4.02 14.16
CA ILE A 46 2.88 -5.29 13.52
C ILE A 46 3.66 -6.19 14.49
N LEU A 47 4.70 -5.67 15.16
CA LEU A 47 5.47 -6.42 16.16
C LEU A 47 4.60 -6.93 17.31
N ASP A 48 3.65 -6.13 17.78
CA ASP A 48 2.68 -6.50 18.81
C ASP A 48 1.77 -7.65 18.33
N THR A 49 1.35 -7.67 17.06
CA THR A 49 0.59 -8.83 16.52
C THR A 49 1.43 -10.09 16.39
N PHE A 50 2.74 -9.96 16.15
CA PHE A 50 3.66 -11.10 16.06
C PHE A 50 4.09 -11.62 17.43
N ALA A 51 4.00 -10.80 18.48
CA ALA A 51 4.36 -11.16 19.86
C ALA A 51 3.61 -12.39 20.40
N GLU A 52 2.43 -12.69 19.87
CA GLU A 52 1.65 -13.90 20.21
C GLU A 52 2.29 -15.18 19.65
N LYS A 53 3.01 -15.07 18.53
CA LYS A 53 3.64 -16.20 17.82
C LYS A 53 5.13 -16.31 18.09
N ASP A 54 5.81 -15.17 18.28
CA ASP A 54 7.23 -15.09 18.58
C ASP A 54 7.46 -14.12 19.75
N PRO A 55 7.82 -14.63 20.95
CA PRO A 55 8.10 -13.79 22.11
C PRO A 55 9.22 -12.77 21.89
N ARG A 56 10.12 -12.99 20.91
CA ARG A 56 11.19 -12.04 20.57
C ARG A 56 10.63 -10.72 20.03
N ALA A 57 9.46 -10.76 19.37
CA ALA A 57 8.82 -9.56 18.83
C ALA A 57 8.37 -8.58 19.93
N LYS A 58 8.13 -9.04 21.16
CA LYS A 58 7.76 -8.16 22.30
C LYS A 58 8.85 -7.18 22.69
N ASN A 59 10.11 -7.59 22.54
CA ASN A 59 11.28 -6.82 22.97
C ASN A 59 12.02 -6.19 21.77
N ALA A 60 11.46 -6.33 20.57
CA ALA A 60 12.05 -5.80 19.36
C ALA A 60 11.81 -4.28 19.27
N ASN A 61 12.84 -3.51 18.92
CA ASN A 61 12.68 -2.07 18.73
C ASN A 61 12.16 -1.78 17.32
N PRO A 62 11.08 -1.00 17.13
CA PRO A 62 10.56 -0.68 15.81
C PRO A 62 11.59 -0.03 14.87
N GLU A 63 12.53 0.74 15.40
CA GLU A 63 13.59 1.42 14.63
C GLU A 63 14.53 0.43 13.92
N ASP A 64 14.72 -0.78 14.46
CA ASP A 64 15.58 -1.81 13.86
C ASP A 64 14.99 -2.40 12.57
N PHE A 65 13.70 -2.13 12.29
CA PHE A 65 12.95 -2.67 11.13
C PHE A 65 12.65 -1.62 10.08
N VAL A 66 13.13 -0.38 10.26
CA VAL A 66 12.83 0.73 9.36
C VAL A 66 14.11 1.44 8.95
N ASP A 67 14.33 1.52 7.64
CA ASP A 67 15.35 2.40 7.06
C ASP A 67 14.69 3.56 6.31
N MET A 68 14.62 4.72 6.96
CA MET A 68 14.00 5.92 6.38
C MET A 68 14.91 6.65 5.38
N ARG A 69 16.20 6.28 5.28
CA ARG A 69 17.16 7.01 4.44
C ARG A 69 16.79 6.96 2.96
N PHE A 70 16.34 5.80 2.49
CA PHE A 70 15.96 5.60 1.09
C PHE A 70 14.83 6.54 0.65
N ILE A 71 13.74 6.62 1.42
CA ILE A 71 12.62 7.50 1.08
C ILE A 71 13.02 8.96 1.25
N ARG A 72 13.80 9.28 2.29
CA ARG A 72 14.29 10.63 2.51
C ARG A 72 15.12 11.13 1.33
N GLU A 73 16.05 10.34 0.81
CA GLU A 73 16.86 10.71 -0.36
C GLU A 73 16.00 10.95 -1.61
N LEU A 74 14.98 10.11 -1.83
CA LEU A 74 14.04 10.27 -2.94
C LEU A 74 13.13 11.49 -2.79
N ASP A 75 12.76 11.83 -1.55
CA ASP A 75 11.97 13.00 -1.23
C ASP A 75 12.79 14.28 -1.40
N GLU A 76 13.97 14.34 -0.78
CA GLU A 76 14.88 15.50 -0.81
C GLU A 76 15.42 15.78 -2.21
N SER A 77 15.62 14.76 -3.05
CA SER A 77 15.97 14.95 -4.47
C SER A 77 14.84 15.52 -5.32
N GLY A 78 13.62 15.64 -4.78
CA GLY A 78 12.43 16.07 -5.50
C GLY A 78 11.89 15.02 -6.48
N PHE A 79 12.42 13.79 -6.47
CA PHE A 79 11.98 12.71 -7.34
C PHE A 79 10.50 12.38 -7.14
N ILE A 80 10.07 12.22 -5.88
CA ILE A 80 8.67 11.89 -5.55
C ILE A 80 7.73 13.00 -6.03
N ASP A 81 8.07 14.25 -5.76
CA ASP A 81 7.24 15.39 -6.19
C ASP A 81 7.13 15.45 -7.73
N ASN A 82 8.21 15.17 -8.46
CA ASN A 82 8.19 15.15 -9.92
C ASN A 82 7.39 13.97 -10.49
N LEU A 83 7.46 12.79 -9.85
CA LEU A 83 6.69 11.61 -10.23
C LEU A 83 5.18 11.87 -10.18
N TYR A 84 4.70 12.53 -9.12
CA TYR A 84 3.27 12.79 -8.93
C TYR A 84 2.77 14.08 -9.59
N LYS A 85 3.66 15.04 -9.93
CA LYS A 85 3.31 16.21 -10.76
C LYS A 85 2.95 15.82 -12.20
N GLY A 86 3.64 14.84 -12.78
CA GLY A 86 3.43 14.39 -14.16
C GLY A 86 2.11 13.66 -14.42
N ARG A 87 1.40 13.20 -13.37
CA ARG A 87 0.12 12.48 -13.48
C ARG A 87 -1.11 13.41 -13.53
N LYS A 88 -0.94 14.72 -13.35
CA LYS A 88 -2.02 15.73 -13.42
C LYS A 88 -2.28 16.29 -14.84
N GLY A 89 -1.76 15.65 -15.88
CA GLY A 89 -1.97 16.03 -17.29
C GLY A 89 -2.85 15.04 -18.03
#